data_AF-A0A1I3QGZ0-F1
#
_entry.id   AF-A0A1I3QGZ0-F1
#
_cell.length_a   1.000
_cell.length_b   1.000
_cell.length_c   1.000
_cell.angle_alpha   90.00
_cell.angle_beta   90.00
_cell.angle_gamma   90.00
#
_symmetry.space_group_name_H-M   'P 1'
#
loop_
_entity.id
_entity.type
_entity.pdbx_description
1 polymer ?
#
loop_
_entity_poly.entity_id
_entity_poly.type
_entity_poly.pdbx_seq_one_letter_code
_entity_poly.pdbx_strand_id
1 'polypeptide(L)'
;MLLAHAITLAEARSYVAALADLARTFDASVEYERVLLQLDWIHGDEFPGLATTGLTDDRDVLYAVAESAIEDLADHGVDALQVELVLDMLDAARARDVP
;
A
#
# COMPACT_ATOMS: atom_id res chain seq x y z
N MET A 1 -17.11 -5.14 5.56
CA MET A 1 -15.95 -4.59 6.31
C MET A 1 -16.37 -3.61 7.43
N LEU A 2 -15.63 -3.51 8.55
CA LEU A 2 -15.83 -2.49 9.60
C LEU A 2 -15.23 -1.13 9.18
N LEU A 3 -15.74 -0.01 9.71
CA LEU A 3 -15.24 1.32 9.35
C LEU A 3 -13.75 1.51 9.63
N ALA A 4 -13.26 1.04 10.79
CA ALA A 4 -11.84 1.15 11.14
C ALA A 4 -10.95 0.42 10.11
N HIS A 5 -11.31 -0.82 9.76
CA HIS A 5 -10.61 -1.58 8.71
C HIS A 5 -10.67 -0.87 7.35
N ALA A 6 -11.82 -0.32 6.98
CA ALA A 6 -11.95 0.42 5.72
C ALA A 6 -11.07 1.67 5.68
N ILE A 7 -10.88 2.36 6.81
CA ILE A 7 -9.98 3.52 6.90
C ILE A 7 -8.53 3.07 6.74
N THR A 8 -8.09 2.04 7.48
CA THR A 8 -6.74 1.50 7.41
C THR A 8 -6.41 0.99 6.00
N LEU A 9 -7.34 0.28 5.36
CA LEU A 9 -7.18 -0.18 3.97
C LEU A 9 -7.17 0.98 2.97
N ALA A 10 -7.98 2.03 3.18
CA ALA A 10 -7.95 3.21 2.32
C ALA A 10 -6.61 3.93 2.44
N GLU A 11 -6.05 4.02 3.64
CA GLU A 11 -4.75 4.62 3.91
C GLU A 11 -3.65 3.82 3.20
N ALA A 12 -3.50 2.53 3.49
CA ALA A 12 -2.52 1.66 2.84
C ALA A 12 -2.55 1.81 1.30
N ARG A 13 -3.74 1.71 0.70
CA ARG A 13 -3.89 1.81 -0.76
C ARG A 13 -3.57 3.21 -1.29
N SER A 14 -3.98 4.27 -0.60
CA SER A 14 -3.73 5.64 -1.07
C SER A 14 -2.25 5.98 -1.08
N TYR A 15 -1.52 5.54 -0.04
CA TYR A 15 -0.09 5.79 0.06
C TYR A 15 0.73 4.94 -0.90
N VAL A 16 0.36 3.67 -1.13
CA VAL A 16 0.98 2.84 -2.18
C VAL A 16 0.70 3.40 -3.58
N ALA A 17 -0.52 3.87 -3.85
CA ALA A 17 -0.87 4.51 -5.12
C ALA A 17 -0.01 5.77 -5.37
N ALA A 18 0.16 6.60 -4.34
CA ALA A 18 1.03 7.78 -4.44
C ALA A 18 2.49 7.40 -4.71
N LEU A 19 3.00 6.31 -4.13
CA LEU A 19 4.33 5.78 -4.44
C LEU A 19 4.44 5.31 -5.90
N ALA A 20 3.40 4.66 -6.44
CA ALA A 20 3.36 4.26 -7.84
C ALA A 20 3.41 5.47 -8.80
N ASP A 21 2.67 6.53 -8.48
CA ASP A 21 2.64 7.79 -9.25
C ASP A 21 3.97 8.56 -9.19
N LEU A 22 4.69 8.47 -8.06
CA LEU A 22 5.93 9.20 -7.80
C LEU A 22 7.21 8.36 -8.01
N ALA A 23 7.07 7.11 -8.44
CA ALA A 23 8.18 6.21 -8.66
C ALA A 23 9.21 6.78 -9.65
N ARG A 24 10.50 6.56 -9.39
CA ARG A 24 11.61 7.04 -10.24
C ARG A 24 11.68 6.32 -11.58
N THR A 25 11.21 5.08 -11.61
CA THR A 25 11.27 4.21 -12.78
C THR A 25 9.91 3.59 -13.06
N PHE A 26 9.67 3.27 -14.33
CA PHE A 26 8.46 2.56 -14.72
C PHE A 26 8.37 1.19 -14.04
N ASP A 27 9.49 0.47 -13.94
CA ASP A 27 9.52 -0.84 -13.28
C ASP A 27 9.14 -0.72 -11.79
N ALA A 28 9.65 0.30 -11.08
CA ALA A 28 9.23 0.53 -9.69
C ALA A 28 7.75 0.91 -9.57
N SER A 29 7.23 1.74 -10.48
CA SER A 29 5.80 2.08 -10.55
C SER A 29 4.95 0.82 -10.68
N VAL A 30 5.32 -0.09 -11.59
CA VAL A 30 4.63 -1.38 -11.79
C VAL A 30 4.69 -2.27 -10.55
N GLU A 31 5.80 -2.30 -9.81
CA GLU A 31 5.88 -3.10 -8.59
C GLU A 31 5.02 -2.52 -7.46
N TYR A 32 4.91 -1.20 -7.31
CA TYR A 32 3.94 -0.60 -6.38
C TYR A 32 2.49 -0.88 -6.79
N GLU A 33 2.16 -0.88 -8.08
CA GLU A 33 0.84 -1.29 -8.57
C GLU A 33 0.54 -2.77 -8.25
N ARG A 34 1.55 -3.64 -8.26
CA ARG A 34 1.38 -5.04 -7.83
C ARG A 34 1.06 -5.16 -6.35
N VAL A 35 1.62 -4.29 -5.50
CA VAL A 35 1.26 -4.21 -4.08
C VAL A 35 -0.22 -3.84 -3.94
N LEU A 36 -0.72 -2.85 -4.70
CA LEU A 36 -2.15 -2.49 -4.73
C LEU A 36 -3.02 -3.67 -5.15
N LEU A 37 -2.64 -4.38 -6.22
CA LEU A 37 -3.39 -5.54 -6.69
C LEU A 37 -3.43 -6.66 -5.65
N GLN A 38 -2.35 -6.87 -4.89
CA GLN A 38 -2.34 -7.85 -3.82
C GLN A 38 -3.24 -7.44 -2.64
N LEU A 39 -3.23 -6.15 -2.26
CA LEU A 39 -4.16 -5.62 -1.28
C LEU A 39 -5.61 -5.81 -1.71
N ASP A 40 -5.93 -5.52 -2.97
CA ASP A 40 -7.28 -5.68 -3.52
C ASP A 40 -7.67 -7.16 -3.57
N TRP A 41 -6.74 -8.05 -3.94
CA TRP A 41 -6.97 -9.50 -3.95
C TRP A 41 -7.32 -10.06 -2.58
N ILE A 42 -6.62 -9.62 -1.52
CA ILE A 42 -6.89 -10.03 -0.13
C ILE A 42 -8.31 -9.64 0.30
N HIS A 43 -8.81 -8.50 -0.18
CA HIS A 43 -10.11 -7.94 0.22
C HIS A 43 -11.26 -8.24 -0.76
N GLY A 44 -10.97 -8.89 -1.89
CA GLY A 44 -11.97 -9.23 -2.90
C GLY A 44 -12.61 -7.98 -3.54
N ASP A 45 -13.94 -8.01 -3.74
CA ASP A 45 -14.67 -6.88 -4.33
C ASP A 45 -15.03 -5.77 -3.32
N GLU A 46 -14.64 -5.90 -2.04
CA GLU A 46 -14.98 -4.95 -0.98
C GLU A 46 -13.73 -4.15 -0.54
N PHE A 47 -13.43 -3.07 -1.26
CA PHE A 47 -12.36 -2.14 -0.90
C PHE A 47 -12.78 -0.66 -1.06
N PRO A 48 -12.25 0.26 -0.24
CA PRO A 48 -12.59 1.69 -0.29
C PRO A 48 -12.07 2.37 -1.57
N GLY A 49 -12.40 3.65 -1.81
CA GLY A 49 -11.72 4.42 -2.87
C GLY A 49 -10.32 4.86 -2.44
N LEU A 50 -9.48 5.25 -3.42
CA LEU A 50 -8.24 5.96 -3.14
C LEU A 50 -8.53 7.40 -2.69
N ALA A 51 -7.73 7.91 -1.75
CA ALA A 51 -7.78 9.25 -1.22
C ALA A 51 -6.38 9.90 -1.30
N THR A 52 -5.93 10.20 -2.52
CA THR A 52 -4.59 10.78 -2.77
C THR A 52 -4.53 12.30 -2.62
N THR A 53 -5.66 12.97 -2.41
CA THR A 53 -5.71 14.44 -2.31
C THR A 53 -5.05 14.91 -1.01
N GLY A 54 -4.03 15.76 -1.13
CA GLY A 54 -3.34 16.35 0.03
C GLY A 54 -2.25 15.47 0.63
N LEU A 55 -1.93 14.34 -0.01
CA LEU A 55 -0.74 13.58 0.34
C LEU A 55 0.53 14.38 0.01
N THR A 56 1.60 14.09 0.74
CA THR A 56 2.93 14.64 0.50
C THR A 56 3.57 14.00 -0.73
N ASP A 57 4.49 14.70 -1.39
CA ASP A 57 5.35 14.12 -2.44
C ASP A 57 6.64 13.49 -1.87
N ASP A 58 6.83 13.56 -0.55
CA ASP A 58 7.95 12.93 0.15
C ASP A 58 7.74 11.42 0.24
N ARG A 59 8.44 10.68 -0.62
CA ARG A 59 8.31 9.22 -0.71
C ARG A 59 8.79 8.46 0.50
N ASP A 60 9.67 9.03 1.33
CA ASP A 60 10.12 8.35 2.55
C ASP A 60 8.98 8.37 3.57
N VAL A 61 8.28 9.51 3.66
CA VAL A 61 7.05 9.63 4.45
C VAL A 61 5.95 8.74 3.88
N LEU A 62 5.75 8.74 2.56
CA LEU A 62 4.71 7.92 1.95
C LEU A 62 4.92 6.43 2.22
N TYR A 63 6.16 5.95 2.11
CA TYR A 63 6.52 4.57 2.38
C TYR A 63 6.29 4.20 3.84
N ALA A 64 6.77 5.01 4.79
CA ALA A 64 6.60 4.72 6.22
C ALA A 64 5.12 4.65 6.63
N VAL A 65 4.26 5.49 6.04
CA VAL A 65 2.81 5.42 6.30
C VAL A 65 2.17 4.22 5.62
N ALA A 66 2.56 3.90 4.38
CA ALA A 66 2.08 2.69 3.69
C ALA A 66 2.43 1.42 4.48
N GLU A 67 3.68 1.29 4.90
CA GLU A 67 4.19 0.17 5.71
C GLU A 67 3.38 0.01 7.00
N SER A 68 3.28 1.08 7.81
CA SER A 68 2.51 1.06 9.06
C SER A 68 1.03 0.72 8.83
N ALA A 69 0.40 1.28 7.80
CA ALA A 69 -1.01 1.01 7.51
C ALA A 69 -1.24 -0.43 7.03
N ILE A 70 -0.28 -1.02 6.31
CA ILE A 70 -0.34 -2.43 5.91
C ILE A 70 -0.16 -3.34 7.12
N GLU A 71 0.79 -3.04 8.01
CA GLU A 71 0.98 -3.76 9.28
C GLU A 71 -0.31 -3.78 10.13
N ASP A 72 -0.96 -2.61 10.28
CA ASP A 72 -2.18 -2.44 11.07
C ASP A 72 -3.38 -3.25 10.53
N LEU A 73 -3.35 -3.75 9.29
CA LEU A 73 -4.39 -4.64 8.77
C LEU A 73 -4.48 -5.97 9.54
N ALA A 74 -3.39 -6.43 10.17
CA ALA A 74 -3.40 -7.62 11.01
C ALA A 74 -4.36 -7.45 12.21
N ASP A 75 -4.44 -6.25 12.78
CA ASP A 75 -5.36 -5.92 13.88
C ASP A 75 -6.84 -5.87 13.44
N HIS A 76 -7.07 -5.86 12.13
CA HIS A 76 -8.40 -5.95 11.52
C HIS A 76 -8.78 -7.37 11.08
N GLY A 77 -7.97 -8.38 11.42
CA GLY A 77 -8.25 -9.78 11.13
C GLY A 77 -7.83 -10.23 9.74
N VAL A 78 -7.01 -9.44 9.04
CA VAL A 78 -6.28 -9.92 7.85
C VAL A 78 -5.24 -10.94 8.31
N ASP A 79 -5.08 -12.02 7.54
CA ASP A 79 -4.11 -13.06 7.83
C ASP A 79 -2.68 -12.48 7.89
N ALA A 80 -1.96 -12.76 8.98
CA ALA A 80 -0.65 -12.17 9.22
C ALA A 80 0.37 -12.56 8.13
N LEU A 81 0.30 -13.78 7.58
CA LEU A 81 1.19 -14.17 6.48
C LEU A 81 0.88 -13.40 5.19
N GLN A 82 -0.40 -13.07 4.94
CA GLN A 82 -0.76 -12.18 3.84
C GLN A 82 -0.24 -10.77 4.04
N VAL A 83 -0.31 -10.24 5.28
CA VAL A 83 0.26 -8.91 5.61
C VAL A 83 1.76 -8.89 5.34
N GLU A 84 2.52 -9.86 5.86
CA GLU A 84 3.96 -9.97 5.64
C GLU A 84 4.32 -10.09 4.15
N LEU A 85 3.51 -10.81 3.36
CA LEU A 85 3.73 -10.91 1.92
C LEU A 85 3.57 -9.55 1.23
N VAL A 86 2.57 -8.75 1.62
CA VAL A 86 2.37 -7.41 1.07
C VAL A 86 3.52 -6.48 1.47
N LEU A 87 4.01 -6.57 2.70
CA LEU A 87 5.17 -5.80 3.17
C LEU A 87 6.44 -6.18 2.40
N ASP A 88 6.73 -7.47 2.21
CA ASP A 88 7.87 -7.93 1.41
C ASP A 88 7.77 -7.43 -0.05
N MET A 89 6.57 -7.41 -0.63
CA MET A 89 6.34 -6.83 -1.96
C MET A 89 6.58 -5.31 -1.98
N LEU A 90 6.15 -4.58 -0.95
CA LEU A 90 6.38 -3.14 -0.80
C LEU A 90 7.88 -2.82 -0.69
N ASP A 91 8.61 -3.57 0.14
CA ASP A 91 10.05 -3.47 0.31
C ASP A 91 10.78 -3.75 -1.02
N ALA A 92 10.36 -4.79 -1.73
CA ALA A 92 10.92 -5.16 -3.02
C ALA A 92 10.65 -4.11 -4.12
N ALA A 93 9.50 -3.42 -4.07
CA ALA A 93 9.20 -2.28 -4.94
C ALA A 93 10.12 -1.09 -4.59
N ARG A 94 10.26 -0.77 -3.30
CA ARG A 94 11.11 0.30 -2.80
C ARG A 94 12.59 0.11 -3.12
N ALA A 95 13.09 -1.12 -3.01
CA ALA A 95 14.46 -1.46 -3.37
C ALA A 95 14.76 -1.26 -4.87
N ARG A 96 13.73 -1.36 -5.73
CA ARG A 96 13.83 -1.08 -7.18
C ARG A 96 13.62 0.39 -7.52
N ASP A 97 13.01 1.17 -6.63
CA ASP A 97 12.78 2.62 -6.78
C ASP A 97 14.04 3.44 -6.46
N VAL A 98 15.17 3.05 -7.03
CA VAL A 98 16.45 3.79 -6.94
C VAL A 98 16.70 4.56 -8.24
N PRO A 99 17.40 5.72 -8.19
CA PRO A 99 17.78 6.48 -9.38
C PRO A 99 18.66 5.69 -10.36
#